data_AF-A0A2A5BIX4-F1
#
_entry.id   AF-A0A2A5BIX4-F1
#
_cell.length_a   1.000
_cell.length_b   1.000
_cell.length_c   1.000
_cell.angle_alpha   90.00
_cell.angle_beta   90.00
_cell.angle_gamma   90.00
#
_symmetry.space_group_name_H-M   'P 1'
#
loop_
_entity.id
_entity.type
_entity.pdbx_description
1 polymer ?
#
loop_
_entity_poly.entity_id
_entity_poly.type
_entity_poly.pdbx_seq_one_letter_code
_entity_poly.pdbx_strand_id
1 'polypeptide(L)'
;MTIHILKSGNLLLLNYMPDRFSGEVDWVAKRLDEDGEVCISKVFYFTKNHVEDDTDDDWLFKLGVLNRGYYVIDKDILSISYDLRIHSSCSITPKIFIANRGLSVFKNMDAVISESITIGGGEDGSIPEAEFRELLRLFPTQTELKHYVRSRITRILKDYFETTTDAQSKFETYLNKKRIPKKVSREPLSKAYEVKKYEFIRAELLEMLDAEESFDEKEWQNKILPFLLLLFPKYVAVLDNLHIKDYYSNPGKVTNRYIDITLADANGNIDIIEIKKPFSNCLVSKGTYRDNFTPKKELSGAVMQVEKYVFHLSKWGRNGEKEIEAKRSADLPNGFTLKIINPRGMVILGREKGLTQKQLFDLELFKRKYRNIMDILTYDDLLKRLNNIIEMMKR
;
A
#
# COMPACT_ATOMS: atom_id res chain seq x y z
N MET A 1 -33.29 -33.41 9.55
CA MET A 1 -33.33 -32.93 10.95
C MET A 1 -33.64 -31.44 10.99
N THR A 2 -34.43 -30.98 11.96
CA THR A 2 -34.85 -29.58 12.09
C THR A 2 -34.73 -29.13 13.54
N ILE A 3 -34.37 -27.86 13.75
CA ILE A 3 -34.35 -27.24 15.09
C ILE A 3 -35.09 -25.91 15.09
N HIS A 4 -35.82 -25.65 16.17
CA HIS A 4 -36.52 -24.39 16.43
C HIS A 4 -36.21 -23.92 17.84
N ILE A 5 -36.11 -22.60 18.02
CA ILE A 5 -35.97 -21.99 19.35
C ILE A 5 -37.22 -21.16 19.59
N LEU A 6 -37.85 -21.37 20.75
CA LEU A 6 -39.09 -20.72 21.16
C LEU A 6 -38.99 -20.18 22.58
N LYS A 7 -39.74 -19.10 22.84
CA LYS A 7 -39.86 -18.48 24.16
C LYS A 7 -41.18 -18.95 24.77
N SER A 8 -41.15 -19.60 25.93
CA SER A 8 -42.34 -20.09 26.64
C SER A 8 -42.29 -19.68 28.10
N GLY A 9 -43.13 -18.72 28.49
CA GLY A 9 -43.09 -18.11 29.82
C GLY A 9 -41.70 -17.53 30.13
N ASN A 10 -41.04 -18.05 31.17
CA ASN A 10 -39.69 -17.68 31.56
C ASN A 10 -38.60 -18.59 30.96
N LEU A 11 -38.93 -19.51 30.06
CA LEU A 11 -38.00 -20.46 29.46
C LEU A 11 -37.69 -20.11 28.01
N LEU A 12 -36.44 -20.32 27.64
CA LEU A 12 -36.00 -20.46 26.26
C LEU A 12 -35.87 -21.94 25.97
N LEU A 13 -36.62 -22.44 25.00
CA LEU A 13 -36.69 -23.86 24.67
C LEU A 13 -36.14 -24.10 23.26
N LEU A 14 -35.45 -25.22 23.09
CA LEU A 14 -35.01 -25.75 21.81
C LEU A 14 -35.82 -26.99 21.49
N ASN A 15 -36.64 -26.92 20.43
CA ASN A 15 -37.30 -28.09 19.85
C ASN A 15 -36.39 -28.71 18.79
N TYR A 16 -36.07 -30.00 18.94
CA TYR A 16 -35.32 -30.82 18.00
C TYR A 16 -36.23 -31.89 17.38
N MET A 17 -36.32 -31.88 16.05
CA MET A 17 -37.05 -32.88 15.27
C MET A 17 -36.04 -33.79 14.52
N PRO A 18 -35.93 -35.07 14.89
CA PRO A 18 -35.04 -36.02 14.21
C PRO A 18 -35.46 -36.28 12.75
N ASP A 19 -34.51 -36.73 11.93
CA ASP A 19 -34.79 -37.07 10.53
C ASP A 19 -35.30 -38.51 10.40
N ARG A 20 -36.61 -38.68 10.20
CA ARG A 20 -37.24 -40.01 10.16
C ARG A 20 -36.78 -40.90 9.01
N PHE A 21 -36.09 -40.35 8.00
CA PHE A 21 -35.53 -41.13 6.89
C PHE A 21 -34.16 -41.75 7.19
N SER A 22 -33.54 -41.41 8.33
CA SER A 22 -32.17 -41.84 8.66
C SER A 22 -32.07 -43.17 9.45
N GLY A 23 -33.20 -43.80 9.77
CA GLY A 23 -33.25 -45.16 10.32
C GLY A 23 -32.98 -45.30 11.83
N GLU A 24 -32.36 -44.31 12.48
CA GLU A 24 -32.18 -44.27 13.95
C GLU A 24 -33.18 -43.28 14.58
N VAL A 25 -34.40 -43.75 14.86
CA VAL A 25 -35.45 -42.93 15.49
C VAL A 25 -35.10 -42.55 16.93
N ASP A 26 -34.25 -43.34 17.60
CA ASP A 26 -34.02 -43.25 19.05
C ASP A 26 -32.57 -42.90 19.47
N TRP A 27 -31.83 -42.25 18.57
CA TRP A 27 -30.41 -41.94 18.83
C TRP A 27 -30.22 -40.96 20.00
N VAL A 28 -31.20 -40.07 20.24
CA VAL A 28 -31.15 -39.08 21.32
C VAL A 28 -31.26 -39.74 22.68
N ALA A 29 -32.28 -40.60 22.89
CA ALA A 29 -32.45 -41.31 24.15
C ALA A 29 -31.23 -42.19 24.43
N LYS A 30 -30.76 -42.92 23.40
CA LYS A 30 -29.55 -43.75 23.52
C LYS A 30 -28.33 -42.95 24.00
N ARG A 31 -28.08 -41.76 23.42
CA ARG A 31 -26.96 -40.89 23.85
C ARG A 31 -27.14 -40.38 25.27
N LEU A 32 -28.34 -39.97 25.64
CA LEU A 32 -28.64 -39.53 27.01
C LEU A 32 -28.50 -40.67 28.04
N ASP A 33 -28.81 -41.90 27.66
CA ASP A 33 -28.71 -43.08 28.53
C ASP A 33 -27.27 -43.60 28.65
N GLU A 34 -26.54 -43.71 27.53
CA GLU A 34 -25.19 -44.29 27.49
C GLU A 34 -24.11 -43.27 27.87
N ASP A 35 -24.18 -42.06 27.30
CA ASP A 35 -23.13 -41.04 27.44
C ASP A 35 -23.48 -39.99 28.51
N GLY A 36 -24.74 -39.95 28.98
CA GLY A 36 -25.24 -38.94 29.91
C GLY A 36 -25.49 -37.55 29.30
N GLU A 37 -25.12 -37.38 28.02
CA GLU A 37 -25.19 -36.12 27.28
C GLU A 37 -25.45 -36.37 25.78
N VAL A 38 -26.17 -35.46 25.14
CA VAL A 38 -26.40 -35.46 23.68
C VAL A 38 -25.98 -34.13 23.06
N CYS A 39 -25.27 -34.19 21.93
CA CYS A 39 -24.88 -33.00 21.16
C CYS A 39 -25.81 -32.79 19.97
N ILE A 40 -26.66 -31.76 20.05
CA ILE A 40 -27.58 -31.35 18.98
C ILE A 40 -26.92 -30.31 18.08
N SER A 41 -26.95 -30.56 16.77
CA SER A 41 -26.43 -29.65 15.73
C SER A 41 -24.96 -29.23 15.89
N LYS A 42 -24.15 -30.01 16.61
CA LYS A 42 -22.73 -29.75 16.91
C LYS A 42 -22.47 -28.50 17.77
N VAL A 43 -23.51 -27.97 18.41
CA VAL A 43 -23.44 -26.70 19.15
C VAL A 43 -24.06 -26.82 20.54
N PHE A 44 -25.18 -27.52 20.68
CA PHE A 44 -25.90 -27.60 21.93
C PHE A 44 -25.66 -28.94 22.60
N TYR A 45 -25.24 -28.93 23.86
CA TYR A 45 -24.97 -30.09 24.68
C TYR A 45 -26.03 -30.17 25.77
N PHE A 46 -26.82 -31.24 25.76
CA PHE A 46 -27.94 -31.41 26.69
C PHE A 46 -27.78 -32.70 27.48
N THR A 47 -28.22 -32.67 28.73
CA THR A 47 -28.31 -33.84 29.61
C THR A 47 -29.78 -34.09 29.92
N LYS A 48 -30.10 -35.18 30.63
CA LYS A 48 -31.49 -35.47 31.03
C LYS A 48 -32.16 -34.34 31.82
N ASN A 49 -31.39 -33.56 32.57
CA ASN A 49 -31.91 -32.41 33.34
C ASN A 49 -32.39 -31.24 32.47
N HIS A 50 -32.00 -31.25 31.19
CA HIS A 50 -32.41 -30.25 30.21
C HIS A 50 -33.65 -30.70 29.42
N VAL A 51 -34.11 -31.95 29.53
CA VAL A 51 -35.30 -32.43 28.83
C VAL A 51 -36.55 -31.90 29.55
N GLU A 52 -37.39 -31.17 28.83
CA GLU A 52 -38.68 -30.66 29.33
C GLU A 52 -39.86 -31.48 28.81
N ASP A 53 -39.74 -32.03 27.60
CA ASP A 53 -40.72 -32.93 26.98
C ASP A 53 -40.01 -33.82 25.93
N ASP A 54 -40.41 -35.09 25.85
CA ASP A 54 -39.88 -36.10 24.92
C ASP A 54 -41.02 -36.91 24.30
N THR A 55 -41.68 -36.31 23.31
CA THR A 55 -42.73 -37.00 22.54
C THR A 55 -42.11 -37.92 21.48
N ASP A 56 -42.90 -38.88 20.96
CA ASP A 56 -42.46 -39.81 19.89
C ASP A 56 -41.88 -39.10 18.65
N ASP A 57 -42.21 -37.82 18.45
CA ASP A 57 -41.91 -37.07 17.25
C ASP A 57 -40.81 -36.00 17.44
N ASP A 58 -40.71 -35.40 18.63
CA ASP A 58 -39.94 -34.19 18.93
C ASP A 58 -39.34 -34.23 20.34
N TRP A 59 -38.10 -33.70 20.48
CA TRP A 59 -37.44 -33.47 21.77
C TRP A 59 -37.42 -31.98 22.13
N LEU A 60 -37.92 -31.65 23.32
CA LEU A 60 -37.95 -30.28 23.83
C LEU A 60 -36.93 -30.11 24.96
N PHE A 61 -35.91 -29.30 24.71
CA PHE A 61 -34.85 -29.02 25.68
C PHE A 61 -34.96 -27.61 26.25
N LYS A 62 -34.76 -27.45 27.56
CA LYS A 62 -34.49 -26.16 28.20
C LYS A 62 -33.12 -25.66 27.79
N LEU A 63 -33.12 -24.62 26.97
CA LEU A 63 -31.91 -23.94 26.49
C LEU A 63 -31.48 -22.82 27.46
N GLY A 64 -32.42 -22.13 28.11
CA GLY A 64 -32.08 -21.06 29.03
C GLY A 64 -33.27 -20.56 29.84
N VAL A 65 -32.98 -19.73 30.84
CA VAL A 65 -33.97 -19.19 31.77
C VAL A 65 -33.92 -17.67 31.77
N LEU A 66 -35.09 -17.04 31.72
CA LEU A 66 -35.23 -15.60 31.80
C LEU A 66 -34.92 -15.11 33.22
N ASN A 67 -33.87 -14.29 33.34
CA ASN A 67 -33.46 -13.66 34.59
C ASN A 67 -33.16 -12.18 34.32
N ARG A 68 -33.83 -11.27 35.05
CA ARG A 68 -33.66 -9.82 34.95
C ARG A 68 -33.67 -9.28 33.50
N GLY A 69 -34.57 -9.80 32.67
CA GLY A 69 -34.73 -9.37 31.27
C GLY A 69 -33.81 -10.04 30.25
N TYR A 70 -32.91 -10.93 30.69
CA TYR A 70 -32.00 -11.69 29.83
C TYR A 70 -32.29 -13.19 29.93
N TYR A 71 -32.31 -13.88 28.79
CA TYR A 71 -32.21 -15.33 28.78
C TYR A 71 -30.76 -15.70 29.07
N VAL A 72 -30.55 -16.39 30.20
CA VAL A 72 -29.27 -16.93 30.63
C VAL A 72 -29.19 -18.37 30.14
N ILE A 73 -28.19 -18.66 29.32
CA ILE A 73 -27.91 -19.98 28.76
C ILE A 73 -26.66 -20.48 29.46
N ASP A 74 -26.77 -21.65 30.08
CA ASP A 74 -25.68 -22.28 30.81
C ASP A 74 -24.47 -22.50 29.88
N LYS A 75 -23.29 -22.14 30.37
CA LYS A 75 -22.03 -22.28 29.64
C LYS A 75 -21.76 -23.70 29.14
N ASP A 76 -22.20 -24.72 29.88
CA ASP A 76 -21.94 -26.12 29.57
C ASP A 76 -22.77 -26.55 28.34
N ILE A 77 -23.97 -25.99 28.17
CA ILE A 77 -24.83 -26.24 27.00
C ILE A 77 -24.15 -25.80 25.69
N LEU A 78 -23.32 -24.75 25.73
CA LEU A 78 -22.63 -24.23 24.54
C LEU A 78 -21.13 -24.58 24.51
N SER A 79 -20.63 -25.27 25.55
CA SER A 79 -19.21 -25.52 25.80
C SER A 79 -18.36 -24.25 25.70
N ILE A 80 -18.74 -23.21 26.46
CA ILE A 80 -18.05 -21.91 26.55
C ILE A 80 -17.60 -21.64 27.99
N SER A 81 -16.80 -20.58 28.20
CA SER A 81 -16.17 -20.32 29.51
C SER A 81 -17.12 -19.71 30.55
N TYR A 82 -18.14 -18.95 30.11
CA TYR A 82 -19.09 -18.24 30.97
C TYR A 82 -20.50 -18.33 30.41
N ASP A 83 -21.51 -18.17 31.27
CA ASP A 83 -22.91 -18.18 30.85
C ASP A 83 -23.18 -17.08 29.83
N LEU A 84 -23.94 -17.44 28.80
CA LEU A 84 -24.33 -16.52 27.74
C LEU A 84 -25.62 -15.79 28.13
N ARG A 85 -25.62 -14.46 27.99
CA ARG A 85 -26.80 -13.63 28.28
C ARG A 85 -27.31 -12.97 27.02
N ILE A 86 -28.56 -13.23 26.66
CA ILE A 86 -29.21 -12.59 25.50
C ILE A 86 -30.46 -11.86 25.95
N HIS A 87 -30.53 -10.56 25.69
CA HIS A 87 -31.68 -9.76 26.09
C HIS A 87 -32.97 -10.28 25.46
N SER A 88 -34.06 -10.29 26.23
CA SER A 88 -35.35 -10.85 25.83
C SER A 88 -35.98 -10.17 24.61
N SER A 89 -35.60 -8.92 24.30
CA SER A 89 -36.05 -8.21 23.09
C SER A 89 -35.41 -8.74 21.80
N CYS A 90 -34.27 -9.42 21.88
CA CYS A 90 -33.57 -9.90 20.70
C CYS A 90 -34.32 -11.05 20.02
N SER A 91 -34.16 -11.15 18.70
CA SER A 91 -34.66 -12.29 17.92
C SER A 91 -33.71 -13.47 18.08
N ILE A 92 -34.08 -14.40 18.96
CA ILE A 92 -33.30 -15.60 19.28
C ILE A 92 -33.77 -16.73 18.35
N THR A 93 -32.90 -17.12 17.42
CA THR A 93 -33.16 -18.20 16.45
C THR A 93 -31.92 -19.09 16.35
N PRO A 94 -32.02 -20.32 15.84
CA PRO A 94 -30.83 -21.18 15.67
C PRO A 94 -29.64 -20.52 14.96
N LYS A 95 -29.90 -19.59 14.02
CA LYS A 95 -28.88 -18.91 13.21
C LYS A 95 -27.94 -18.00 14.02
N ILE A 96 -28.30 -17.59 15.24
CA ILE A 96 -27.39 -16.80 16.07
C ILE A 96 -26.38 -17.67 16.82
N PHE A 97 -26.67 -18.96 16.98
CA PHE A 97 -25.79 -19.93 17.63
C PHE A 97 -25.00 -20.73 16.60
N ILE A 98 -25.62 -21.05 15.46
CA ILE A 98 -25.07 -21.94 14.44
C ILE A 98 -24.77 -21.15 13.16
N ALA A 99 -23.49 -20.95 12.90
CA ALA A 99 -22.98 -20.50 11.62
C ALA A 99 -22.82 -21.68 10.64
N ASN A 100 -22.39 -21.38 9.41
CA ASN A 100 -22.27 -22.35 8.33
C ASN A 100 -21.45 -23.59 8.72
N ARG A 101 -21.89 -24.79 8.29
CA ARG A 101 -21.34 -26.13 8.66
C ARG A 101 -21.47 -26.55 10.13
N GLY A 102 -22.36 -25.93 10.91
CA GLY A 102 -22.49 -26.28 12.32
C GLY A 102 -21.41 -25.63 13.19
N LEU A 103 -20.81 -24.54 12.72
CA LEU A 103 -19.84 -23.78 13.51
C LEU A 103 -20.58 -23.04 14.64
N SER A 104 -20.20 -23.29 15.90
CA SER A 104 -20.73 -22.55 17.04
C SER A 104 -20.23 -21.10 17.00
N VAL A 105 -21.13 -20.14 16.86
CA VAL A 105 -20.84 -18.71 16.89
C VAL A 105 -20.19 -18.35 18.22
N PHE A 106 -20.81 -18.73 19.33
CA PHE A 106 -20.38 -18.35 20.66
C PHE A 106 -19.09 -19.05 21.07
N LYS A 107 -18.83 -20.29 20.65
CA LYS A 107 -17.52 -20.94 20.88
C LYS A 107 -16.38 -20.24 20.15
N ASN A 108 -16.64 -19.72 18.94
CA ASN A 108 -15.65 -18.92 18.21
C ASN A 108 -15.44 -17.53 18.83
N MET A 109 -16.47 -16.95 19.46
CA MET A 109 -16.34 -15.70 20.22
C MET A 109 -15.59 -15.93 21.53
N ASP A 110 -15.93 -16.97 22.28
CA ASP A 110 -15.28 -17.38 23.53
C ASP A 110 -13.78 -17.66 23.33
N ALA A 111 -13.40 -18.25 22.18
CA ALA A 111 -12.00 -18.49 21.85
C ALA A 111 -11.15 -17.20 21.69
N VAL A 112 -11.76 -16.02 21.59
CA VAL A 112 -11.08 -14.74 21.41
C VAL A 112 -11.45 -13.68 22.46
N ILE A 113 -12.27 -14.03 23.46
CA ILE A 113 -12.74 -13.14 24.52
C ILE A 113 -12.56 -13.86 25.87
N SER A 114 -12.13 -13.14 26.92
CA SER A 114 -11.89 -13.73 28.25
C SER A 114 -12.95 -13.35 29.30
N GLU A 115 -14.10 -12.85 28.85
CA GLU A 115 -15.19 -12.29 29.64
C GLU A 115 -16.55 -12.85 29.21
N SER A 116 -17.59 -12.67 30.03
CA SER A 116 -18.95 -13.14 29.72
C SER A 116 -19.55 -12.41 28.52
N ILE A 117 -20.16 -13.16 27.60
CA ILE A 117 -20.79 -12.59 26.41
C ILE A 117 -22.23 -12.17 26.75
N THR A 118 -22.53 -10.88 26.59
CA THR A 118 -23.88 -10.32 26.74
C THR A 118 -24.32 -9.66 25.43
N ILE A 119 -25.49 -10.04 24.91
CA ILE A 119 -26.05 -9.52 23.64
C ILE A 119 -27.31 -8.71 23.91
N GLY A 120 -27.32 -7.47 23.41
CA GLY A 120 -28.45 -6.55 23.48
C GLY A 120 -28.76 -6.02 24.89
N GLY A 121 -29.88 -5.30 24.98
CA GLY A 121 -30.24 -4.53 26.17
C GLY A 121 -29.41 -3.25 26.29
N GLY A 122 -29.27 -2.74 27.51
CA GLY A 122 -28.58 -1.48 27.80
C GLY A 122 -27.52 -1.58 28.90
N GLU A 123 -27.13 -2.80 29.29
CA GLU A 123 -26.06 -3.01 30.26
C GLU A 123 -24.69 -2.67 29.64
N ASP A 124 -23.81 -2.06 30.43
CA ASP A 124 -22.44 -1.79 30.02
C ASP A 124 -21.71 -3.09 29.66
N GLY A 125 -20.96 -3.07 28.55
CA GLY A 125 -20.29 -4.26 28.01
C GLY A 125 -21.19 -5.19 27.19
N SER A 126 -22.48 -4.87 27.01
CA SER A 126 -23.34 -5.61 26.08
C SER A 126 -23.03 -5.26 24.62
N ILE A 127 -22.98 -6.28 23.76
CA ILE A 127 -22.84 -6.11 22.31
C ILE A 127 -24.21 -5.70 21.75
N PRO A 128 -24.35 -4.52 21.11
CA PRO A 128 -25.62 -4.11 20.51
C PRO A 128 -26.10 -5.13 19.48
N GLU A 129 -27.41 -5.37 19.40
CA GLU A 129 -27.97 -6.37 18.49
C GLU A 129 -27.59 -6.11 17.02
N ALA A 130 -27.54 -4.83 16.61
CA ALA A 130 -27.14 -4.46 15.26
C ALA A 130 -25.70 -4.87 14.94
N GLU A 131 -24.76 -4.63 15.87
CA GLU A 131 -23.36 -5.00 15.73
C GLU A 131 -23.17 -6.52 15.76
N PHE A 132 -23.89 -7.21 16.65
CA PHE A 132 -23.88 -8.67 16.68
C PHE A 132 -24.40 -9.28 15.37
N ARG A 133 -25.46 -8.71 14.78
CA ARG A 133 -25.96 -9.14 13.46
C ARG A 133 -24.95 -8.91 12.34
N GLU A 134 -24.17 -7.82 12.40
CA GLU A 134 -23.10 -7.58 11.44
C GLU A 134 -21.96 -8.58 11.63
N LEU A 135 -21.57 -8.88 12.88
CA LEU A 135 -20.61 -9.94 13.18
C LEU A 135 -21.05 -11.30 12.62
N LEU A 136 -22.33 -11.67 12.75
CA LEU A 136 -22.87 -12.90 12.15
C LEU A 136 -22.69 -12.94 10.61
N ARG A 137 -22.77 -11.79 9.92
CA ARG A 137 -22.52 -11.71 8.46
C ARG A 137 -21.05 -11.87 8.10
N LEU A 138 -20.14 -11.58 9.02
CA LEU A 138 -18.69 -11.72 8.81
C LEU A 138 -18.22 -13.17 8.86
N PHE A 139 -18.95 -14.07 9.51
CA PHE A 139 -18.62 -15.50 9.53
C PHE A 139 -18.43 -16.04 8.09
N PRO A 140 -17.42 -16.90 7.87
CA PRO A 140 -17.05 -17.33 6.53
C PRO A 140 -18.07 -18.29 5.94
N THR A 141 -18.38 -18.11 4.65
CA THR A 141 -19.27 -19.03 3.91
C THR A 141 -18.52 -20.29 3.46
N GLN A 142 -19.25 -21.29 2.96
CA GLN A 142 -18.64 -22.53 2.46
C GLN A 142 -17.71 -22.23 1.26
N THR A 143 -18.16 -21.32 0.41
CA THR A 143 -17.40 -20.85 -0.75
C THR A 143 -16.15 -20.10 -0.31
N GLU A 144 -16.24 -19.25 0.73
CA GLU A 144 -15.11 -18.53 1.31
C GLU A 144 -14.03 -19.47 1.84
N LEU A 145 -14.42 -20.46 2.67
CA LEU A 145 -13.51 -21.47 3.21
C LEU A 145 -12.85 -22.30 2.10
N LYS A 146 -13.61 -22.69 1.08
CA LYS A 146 -13.09 -23.43 -0.08
C LYS A 146 -12.07 -22.61 -0.87
N HIS A 147 -12.32 -21.32 -1.06
CA HIS A 147 -11.37 -20.42 -1.70
C HIS A 147 -10.12 -20.20 -0.84
N TYR A 148 -10.27 -20.00 0.46
CA TYR A 148 -9.15 -19.87 1.39
C TYR A 148 -8.21 -21.08 1.33
N VAL A 149 -8.76 -22.29 1.46
CA VAL A 149 -7.96 -23.53 1.43
C VAL A 149 -7.22 -23.68 0.11
N ARG A 150 -7.91 -23.45 -1.03
CA ARG A 150 -7.28 -23.52 -2.36
C ARG A 150 -6.20 -22.47 -2.54
N SER A 151 -6.43 -21.23 -2.09
CA SER A 151 -5.43 -20.16 -2.12
C SER A 151 -4.18 -20.53 -1.32
N ARG A 152 -4.34 -21.10 -0.12
CA ARG A 152 -3.22 -21.57 0.72
C ARG A 152 -2.41 -22.66 0.03
N ILE A 153 -3.07 -23.64 -0.57
CA ILE A 153 -2.41 -24.74 -1.30
C ILE A 153 -1.69 -24.19 -2.54
N THR A 154 -2.35 -23.40 -3.37
CA THR A 154 -1.76 -22.81 -4.58
C THR A 154 -0.52 -21.98 -4.26
N ARG A 155 -0.53 -21.22 -3.16
CA ARG A 155 0.64 -20.40 -2.77
C ARG A 155 1.89 -21.23 -2.52
N ILE A 156 1.73 -22.44 -1.96
CA ILE A 156 2.86 -23.34 -1.72
C ILE A 156 3.27 -24.04 -3.03
N LEU A 157 2.30 -24.48 -3.84
CA LEU A 157 2.59 -25.25 -5.04
C LEU A 157 3.13 -24.41 -6.21
N LYS A 158 2.88 -23.10 -6.24
CA LYS A 158 3.29 -22.22 -7.35
C LYS A 158 4.81 -22.12 -7.51
N ASP A 159 5.56 -22.36 -6.45
CA ASP A 159 7.03 -22.39 -6.49
C ASP A 159 7.57 -23.68 -7.13
N TYR A 160 6.74 -24.72 -7.26
CA TYR A 160 7.13 -26.04 -7.78
C TYR A 160 6.46 -26.40 -9.11
N PHE A 161 5.29 -25.83 -9.42
CA PHE A 161 4.50 -26.19 -10.59
C PHE A 161 4.00 -24.94 -11.35
N GLU A 162 4.31 -24.88 -12.65
CA GLU A 162 3.89 -23.78 -13.54
C GLU A 162 2.39 -23.81 -13.87
N THR A 163 1.73 -24.96 -13.70
CA THR A 163 0.32 -25.19 -14.08
C THR A 163 -0.68 -24.91 -12.96
N THR A 164 -0.28 -24.23 -11.90
CA THR A 164 -1.18 -23.95 -10.77
C THR A 164 -2.33 -23.02 -11.18
N THR A 165 -3.51 -23.28 -10.59
CA THR A 165 -4.70 -22.44 -10.84
C THR A 165 -4.57 -21.09 -10.15
N ASP A 166 -5.27 -20.07 -10.66
CA ASP A 166 -5.39 -18.75 -10.03
C ASP A 166 -6.37 -18.73 -8.83
N ALA A 167 -6.13 -19.59 -7.84
CA ALA A 167 -6.99 -19.71 -6.66
C ALA A 167 -6.87 -18.49 -5.73
N GLN A 168 -5.70 -17.84 -5.71
CA GLN A 168 -5.45 -16.65 -4.90
C GLN A 168 -6.32 -15.48 -5.35
N SER A 169 -6.31 -15.12 -6.64
CA SER A 169 -7.12 -14.00 -7.13
C SER A 169 -8.62 -14.27 -6.99
N LYS A 170 -9.05 -15.55 -7.11
CA LYS A 170 -10.45 -15.94 -6.85
C LYS A 170 -10.85 -15.69 -5.40
N PHE A 171 -9.98 -15.97 -4.44
CA PHE A 171 -10.24 -15.68 -3.02
C PHE A 171 -10.28 -14.18 -2.75
N GLU A 172 -9.31 -13.42 -3.25
CA GLU A 172 -9.26 -11.95 -3.10
C GLU A 172 -10.49 -11.27 -3.72
N THR A 173 -10.90 -11.69 -4.92
CA THR A 173 -12.12 -11.20 -5.57
C THR A 173 -13.36 -11.50 -4.74
N TYR A 174 -13.44 -12.70 -4.15
CA TYR A 174 -14.57 -13.06 -3.29
C TYR A 174 -14.63 -12.17 -2.04
N LEU A 175 -13.49 -11.93 -1.37
CA LEU A 175 -13.42 -11.06 -0.20
C LEU A 175 -13.76 -9.60 -0.54
N ASN A 176 -13.28 -9.09 -1.68
CA ASN A 176 -13.56 -7.72 -2.11
C ASN A 176 -15.05 -7.48 -2.39
N LYS A 177 -15.79 -8.50 -2.84
CA LYS A 177 -17.27 -8.42 -2.98
C LYS A 177 -17.99 -8.35 -1.63
N LYS A 178 -17.41 -8.90 -0.56
CA LYS A 178 -17.98 -8.92 0.79
C LYS A 178 -17.64 -7.64 1.59
N ARG A 179 -16.61 -6.89 1.20
CA ARG A 179 -16.20 -5.65 1.87
C ARG A 179 -17.17 -4.52 1.58
N ILE A 180 -17.68 -3.89 2.64
CA ILE A 180 -18.35 -2.59 2.56
C ILE A 180 -17.25 -1.53 2.37
N PRO A 181 -17.21 -0.78 1.25
CA PRO A 181 -16.19 0.23 1.05
C PRO A 181 -16.36 1.36 2.06
N LYS A 182 -15.43 1.45 3.04
CA LYS A 182 -15.26 2.67 3.83
C LYS A 182 -14.75 3.77 2.88
N LYS A 183 -15.62 4.74 2.56
CA LYS A 183 -15.18 5.98 1.89
C LYS A 183 -14.30 6.74 2.87
N VAL A 184 -12.99 6.59 2.74
CA VAL A 184 -12.05 7.54 3.32
C VAL A 184 -12.23 8.83 2.52
N SER A 185 -12.83 9.84 3.16
CA SER A 185 -12.82 11.20 2.63
C SER A 185 -11.37 11.64 2.53
N ARG A 186 -10.81 11.60 1.32
CA ARG A 186 -9.59 12.33 1.02
C ARG A 186 -10.04 13.73 0.66
N GLU A 187 -10.03 14.65 1.61
CA GLU A 187 -9.99 16.06 1.24
C GLU A 187 -8.66 16.27 0.49
N PRO A 188 -8.69 16.48 -0.83
CA PRO A 188 -7.45 16.80 -1.53
C PRO A 188 -7.00 18.16 -1.00
N LEU A 189 -5.73 18.28 -0.61
CA LEU A 189 -5.03 19.57 -0.74
C LEU A 189 -5.48 20.19 -2.06
N SER A 190 -6.01 21.41 -2.02
CA SER A 190 -6.85 21.90 -3.12
C SER A 190 -6.08 21.76 -4.45
N LYS A 191 -6.60 20.91 -5.35
CA LYS A 191 -6.02 20.64 -6.68
C LYS A 191 -5.69 21.96 -7.42
N ALA A 192 -6.48 22.99 -7.17
CA ALA A 192 -6.28 24.34 -7.68
C ALA A 192 -4.97 25.00 -7.21
N TYR A 193 -4.55 24.79 -5.95
CA TYR A 193 -3.30 25.34 -5.43
C TYR A 193 -2.09 24.68 -6.10
N GLU A 194 -2.10 23.36 -6.23
CA GLU A 194 -1.03 22.63 -6.91
C GLU A 194 -0.89 23.10 -8.36
N VAL A 195 -1.99 23.19 -9.13
CA VAL A 195 -1.95 23.68 -10.52
C VAL A 195 -1.33 25.07 -10.61
N LYS A 196 -1.73 26.01 -9.73
CA LYS A 196 -1.19 27.38 -9.72
C LYS A 196 0.33 27.42 -9.50
N LYS A 197 0.87 26.54 -8.65
CA LYS A 197 2.32 26.44 -8.40
C LYS A 197 3.08 26.08 -9.68
N TYR A 198 2.62 25.08 -10.42
CA TYR A 198 3.26 24.68 -11.68
C TYR A 198 3.09 25.75 -12.78
N GLU A 199 1.94 26.43 -12.83
CA GLU A 199 1.73 27.54 -13.78
C GLU A 199 2.65 28.73 -13.52
N PHE A 200 2.85 29.10 -12.26
CA PHE A 200 3.78 30.16 -11.87
C PHE A 200 5.21 29.84 -12.30
N ILE A 201 5.67 28.63 -11.99
CA ILE A 201 7.02 28.17 -12.37
C ILE A 201 7.21 28.14 -13.89
N ARG A 202 6.21 27.67 -14.63
CA ARG A 202 6.26 27.69 -16.10
C ARG A 202 6.37 29.13 -16.62
N ALA A 203 5.62 30.07 -16.05
CA ALA A 203 5.67 31.47 -16.46
C ALA A 203 7.05 32.09 -16.21
N GLU A 204 7.64 31.86 -15.02
CA GLU A 204 8.99 32.34 -14.71
C GLU A 204 10.04 31.75 -15.67
N LEU A 205 9.96 30.46 -15.98
CA LEU A 205 10.86 29.83 -16.95
C LEU A 205 10.71 30.43 -18.35
N LEU A 206 9.50 30.76 -18.79
CA LEU A 206 9.27 31.41 -20.09
C LEU A 206 9.88 32.81 -20.12
N GLU A 207 9.62 33.63 -19.10
CA GLU A 207 10.17 35.00 -18.99
C GLU A 207 11.70 34.99 -19.00
N MET A 208 12.29 34.08 -18.22
CA MET A 208 13.73 33.83 -18.23
C MET A 208 14.19 33.53 -19.66
N LEU A 209 13.59 32.54 -20.32
CA LEU A 209 13.99 32.10 -21.65
C LEU A 209 13.82 33.16 -22.76
N ASP A 210 12.95 34.15 -22.57
CA ASP A 210 12.80 35.30 -23.47
C ASP A 210 13.86 36.38 -23.23
N ALA A 211 14.40 36.44 -22.00
CA ALA A 211 15.45 37.37 -21.58
C ALA A 211 16.79 36.66 -21.32
N GLU A 212 17.11 35.59 -22.07
CA GLU A 212 18.25 34.69 -21.77
C GLU A 212 19.58 35.42 -21.59
N GLU A 213 19.82 36.51 -22.32
CA GLU A 213 21.07 37.27 -22.22
C GLU A 213 21.22 38.10 -20.94
N SER A 214 20.13 38.31 -20.22
CA SER A 214 20.08 39.16 -19.02
C SER A 214 20.56 38.47 -17.75
N PHE A 215 20.86 37.17 -17.82
CA PHE A 215 21.24 36.36 -16.68
C PHE A 215 22.59 35.68 -16.92
N ASP A 216 23.38 35.58 -15.86
CA ASP A 216 24.59 34.76 -15.87
C ASP A 216 24.30 33.28 -15.55
N GLU A 217 25.30 32.40 -15.71
CA GLU A 217 25.13 30.96 -15.49
C GLU A 217 24.73 30.61 -14.05
N LYS A 218 25.19 31.38 -13.06
CA LYS A 218 24.90 31.15 -11.64
C LYS A 218 23.48 31.58 -11.28
N GLU A 219 23.04 32.72 -11.78
CA GLU A 219 21.65 33.15 -11.68
C GLU A 219 20.72 32.13 -12.33
N TRP A 220 21.14 31.57 -13.46
CA TRP A 220 20.41 30.51 -14.14
C TRP A 220 20.30 29.24 -13.31
N GLN A 221 21.42 28.77 -12.76
CA GLN A 221 21.47 27.63 -11.86
C GLN A 221 20.51 27.81 -10.69
N ASN A 222 20.58 28.95 -10.00
CA ASN A 222 19.75 29.25 -8.83
C ASN A 222 18.25 29.30 -9.14
N LYS A 223 17.87 29.87 -10.29
CA LYS A 223 16.47 30.02 -10.68
C LYS A 223 15.86 28.72 -11.22
N ILE A 224 16.64 27.90 -11.94
CA ILE A 224 16.16 26.63 -12.50
C ILE A 224 16.05 25.54 -11.44
N LEU A 225 16.92 25.56 -10.43
CA LEU A 225 17.01 24.52 -9.41
C LEU A 225 15.68 24.25 -8.66
N PRO A 226 14.91 25.25 -8.18
CA PRO A 226 13.58 25.02 -7.61
C PRO A 226 12.62 24.27 -8.54
N PHE A 227 12.71 24.52 -9.85
CA PHE A 227 11.86 23.86 -10.84
C PHE A 227 12.23 22.38 -10.98
N LEU A 228 13.51 22.07 -10.91
CA LEU A 228 13.99 20.70 -10.95
C LEU A 228 13.59 19.92 -9.71
N LEU A 229 13.68 20.51 -8.52
CA LEU A 229 13.22 19.85 -7.29
C LEU A 229 11.72 19.55 -7.34
N LEU A 230 10.93 20.34 -8.08
CA LEU A 230 9.52 20.04 -8.33
C LEU A 230 9.31 18.89 -9.32
N LEU A 231 10.13 18.82 -10.37
CA LEU A 231 10.07 17.73 -11.37
C LEU A 231 10.65 16.41 -10.85
N PHE A 232 11.59 16.49 -9.89
CA PHE A 232 12.29 15.37 -9.30
C PHE A 232 12.15 15.38 -7.76
N PRO A 233 10.93 15.14 -7.23
CA PRO A 233 10.62 15.30 -5.80
C PRO A 233 11.33 14.30 -4.88
N LYS A 234 12.12 13.37 -5.44
CA LYS A 234 12.96 12.45 -4.65
C LYS A 234 14.11 13.17 -3.94
N TYR A 235 14.54 14.34 -4.44
CA TYR A 235 15.65 15.10 -3.88
C TYR A 235 15.19 15.98 -2.73
N VAL A 236 15.91 15.91 -1.61
CA VAL A 236 15.53 16.55 -0.34
C VAL A 236 16.57 17.55 0.17
N ALA A 237 17.77 17.56 -0.43
CA ALA A 237 18.81 18.54 -0.13
C ALA A 237 19.64 18.87 -1.37
N VAL A 238 20.20 20.09 -1.37
CA VAL A 238 21.08 20.61 -2.42
C VAL A 238 22.40 20.98 -1.76
N LEU A 239 23.50 20.53 -2.36
CA LEU A 239 24.86 20.81 -1.93
C LEU A 239 25.57 21.60 -3.04
N ASP A 240 25.57 22.92 -2.90
CA ASP A 240 26.19 23.83 -3.87
C ASP A 240 27.72 23.85 -3.74
N ASN A 241 28.41 23.89 -4.89
CA ASN A 241 29.86 23.94 -5.00
C ASN A 241 30.54 22.84 -4.16
N LEU A 242 30.11 21.60 -4.36
CA LEU A 242 30.57 20.45 -3.60
C LEU A 242 32.02 20.13 -3.95
N HIS A 243 32.89 20.15 -2.93
CA HIS A 243 34.30 19.77 -3.07
C HIS A 243 34.44 18.26 -3.23
N ILE A 244 35.16 17.82 -4.27
CA ILE A 244 35.54 16.42 -4.50
C ILE A 244 37.04 16.28 -4.79
N LYS A 245 37.55 15.06 -4.59
CA LYS A 245 38.96 14.72 -4.85
C LYS A 245 39.12 13.95 -6.16
N ASP A 246 39.95 14.49 -7.04
CA ASP A 246 40.39 13.86 -8.28
C ASP A 246 41.80 13.28 -8.09
N TYR A 247 41.87 11.95 -8.04
CA TYR A 247 43.11 11.18 -7.85
C TYR A 247 43.77 10.76 -9.18
N TYR A 248 43.17 11.09 -10.32
CA TYR A 248 43.50 10.48 -11.61
C TYR A 248 44.05 11.45 -12.65
N SER A 249 43.59 12.71 -12.68
CA SER A 249 44.01 13.65 -13.73
C SER A 249 45.50 14.02 -13.66
N ASN A 250 46.08 14.05 -12.45
CA ASN A 250 47.48 14.36 -12.22
C ASN A 250 48.13 13.25 -11.38
N PRO A 251 48.85 12.29 -12.01
CA PRO A 251 49.52 11.23 -11.28
C PRO A 251 50.45 11.79 -10.19
N GLY A 252 50.28 11.33 -8.94
CA GLY A 252 51.07 11.78 -7.79
C GLY A 252 50.57 13.03 -7.06
N LYS A 253 49.50 13.69 -7.55
CA LYS A 253 48.89 14.85 -6.86
C LYS A 253 47.37 14.78 -6.87
N VAL A 254 46.78 14.79 -5.68
CA VAL A 254 45.33 14.94 -5.52
C VAL A 254 44.91 16.33 -5.97
N THR A 255 44.01 16.39 -6.95
CA THR A 255 43.46 17.63 -7.48
C THR A 255 42.09 17.88 -6.86
N ASN A 256 41.85 19.09 -6.38
CA ASN A 256 40.53 19.49 -5.91
C ASN A 256 39.65 19.84 -7.13
N ARG A 257 38.44 19.30 -7.16
CA ARG A 257 37.39 19.65 -8.11
C ARG A 257 36.17 20.11 -7.34
N TYR A 258 35.31 20.85 -8.02
CA TYR A 258 34.09 21.36 -7.45
C TYR A 258 32.94 21.08 -8.40
N ILE A 259 31.87 20.52 -7.86
CA ILE A 259 30.63 20.26 -8.59
C ILE A 259 29.68 21.39 -8.25
N ASP A 260 29.18 22.09 -9.26
CA ASP A 260 28.31 23.27 -9.05
C ASP A 260 27.08 22.90 -8.21
N ILE A 261 26.41 21.80 -8.57
CA ILE A 261 25.20 21.36 -7.87
C ILE A 261 25.25 19.84 -7.68
N THR A 262 25.14 19.41 -6.43
CA THR A 262 24.90 18.01 -6.06
C THR A 262 23.57 17.91 -5.32
N LEU A 263 22.77 16.91 -5.64
CA LEU A 263 21.46 16.66 -5.05
C LEU A 263 21.53 15.41 -4.17
N ALA A 264 20.93 15.44 -2.99
CA ALA A 264 20.76 14.25 -2.17
C ALA A 264 19.30 13.78 -2.18
N ASP A 265 19.07 12.50 -2.46
CA ASP A 265 17.74 11.89 -2.43
C ASP A 265 17.31 11.51 -1.01
N ALA A 266 16.03 11.22 -0.81
CA ALA A 266 15.48 10.87 0.50
C ALA A 266 16.13 9.64 1.18
N ASN A 267 16.90 8.82 0.46
CA ASN A 267 17.62 7.67 0.98
C ASN A 267 19.11 7.95 1.26
N GLY A 268 19.54 9.19 1.03
CA GLY A 268 20.90 9.68 1.20
C GLY A 268 21.79 9.53 -0.04
N ASN A 269 21.29 9.03 -1.17
CA ASN A 269 22.13 8.88 -2.36
C ASN A 269 22.37 10.24 -3.02
N ILE A 270 23.59 10.47 -3.50
CA ILE A 270 23.93 11.70 -4.20
C ILE A 270 23.89 11.54 -5.72
N ASP A 271 23.33 12.54 -6.39
CA ASP A 271 23.33 12.71 -7.84
C ASP A 271 23.87 14.11 -8.18
N ILE A 272 24.34 14.29 -9.41
CA ILE A 272 24.98 15.53 -9.87
C ILE A 272 24.12 16.17 -10.95
N ILE A 273 24.13 17.49 -11.00
CA ILE A 273 23.58 18.23 -12.12
C ILE A 273 24.53 19.29 -12.65
N GLU A 274 24.65 19.32 -13.98
CA GLU A 274 25.36 20.35 -14.73
C GLU A 274 24.34 21.19 -15.49
N ILE A 275 24.21 22.47 -15.14
CA ILE A 275 23.31 23.42 -15.79
C ILE A 275 24.16 24.47 -16.49
N LYS A 276 23.97 24.62 -17.80
CA LYS A 276 24.60 25.67 -18.62
C LYS A 276 23.57 26.70 -19.06
N LYS A 277 23.95 27.98 -19.04
CA LYS A 277 23.12 29.06 -19.60
C LYS A 277 22.65 28.67 -21.02
N PRO A 278 21.38 28.91 -21.40
CA PRO A 278 20.92 28.66 -22.76
C PRO A 278 21.65 29.59 -23.71
N PHE A 279 22.11 29.02 -24.82
CA PHE A 279 22.51 29.77 -25.99
C PHE A 279 22.17 28.95 -27.23
N SER A 280 21.88 29.66 -28.32
CA SER A 280 21.52 29.01 -29.58
C SER A 280 22.68 28.22 -30.18
N ASN A 281 22.36 27.23 -31.02
CA ASN A 281 23.35 26.54 -31.86
C ASN A 281 24.46 25.80 -31.05
N CYS A 282 24.11 25.18 -29.92
CA CYS A 282 25.05 24.45 -29.04
C CYS A 282 24.79 22.94 -28.88
N LEU A 283 23.70 22.44 -29.46
CA LEU A 283 23.25 21.05 -29.28
C LEU A 283 23.85 20.12 -30.34
N VAL A 284 23.53 20.34 -31.61
CA VAL A 284 23.93 19.47 -32.73
C VAL A 284 24.51 20.26 -33.90
N SER A 285 25.29 19.58 -34.75
CA SER A 285 25.92 20.16 -35.93
C SER A 285 24.91 20.72 -36.94
N LYS A 286 25.34 21.73 -37.73
CA LYS A 286 24.53 22.27 -38.83
C LYS A 286 24.57 21.36 -40.07
N GLY A 287 25.74 20.80 -40.38
CA GLY A 287 25.93 19.80 -41.43
C GLY A 287 25.89 18.38 -40.86
N THR A 288 25.72 17.41 -41.74
CA THR A 288 25.78 15.99 -41.40
C THR A 288 27.20 15.45 -41.57
N TYR A 289 27.56 14.47 -40.74
CA TYR A 289 28.70 13.60 -40.98
C TYR A 289 28.16 12.20 -41.25
N ARG A 290 28.35 11.69 -42.47
CA ARG A 290 27.79 10.41 -42.93
C ARG A 290 26.29 10.31 -42.59
N ASP A 291 25.52 11.29 -43.04
CA ASP A 291 24.06 11.42 -42.85
C ASP A 291 23.56 11.60 -41.40
N ASN A 292 24.45 11.75 -40.42
CA ASN A 292 24.09 11.97 -39.02
C ASN A 292 24.43 13.38 -38.56
N PHE A 293 23.54 14.02 -37.80
CA PHE A 293 23.86 15.21 -37.03
C PHE A 293 24.59 14.80 -35.74
N THR A 294 25.72 15.44 -35.48
CA THR A 294 26.59 15.08 -34.36
C THR A 294 26.45 16.07 -33.22
N PRO A 295 26.56 15.63 -31.95
CA PRO A 295 26.55 16.52 -30.80
C PRO A 295 27.70 17.51 -30.89
N LYS A 296 27.45 18.78 -30.53
CA LYS A 296 28.52 19.79 -30.50
C LYS A 296 29.42 19.63 -29.28
N LYS A 297 30.51 20.40 -29.27
CA LYS A 297 31.53 20.38 -28.21
C LYS A 297 30.95 20.76 -26.86
N GLU A 298 30.01 21.69 -26.84
CA GLU A 298 29.37 22.19 -25.63
C GLU A 298 28.55 21.08 -24.96
N LEU A 299 27.65 20.44 -25.72
CA LEU A 299 26.88 19.29 -25.26
C LEU A 299 27.77 18.11 -24.85
N SER A 300 28.74 17.74 -25.69
CA SER A 300 29.65 16.64 -25.39
C SER A 300 30.54 16.94 -24.18
N GLY A 301 30.93 18.20 -24.00
CA GLY A 301 31.76 18.69 -22.90
C GLY A 301 31.01 18.66 -21.57
N ALA A 302 29.76 19.12 -21.53
CA ALA A 302 28.92 19.07 -20.34
C ALA A 302 28.66 17.61 -19.89
N VAL A 303 28.37 16.72 -20.83
CA VAL A 303 28.25 15.27 -20.58
C VAL A 303 29.56 14.71 -20.01
N MET A 304 30.70 15.01 -20.64
CA MET A 304 32.01 14.54 -20.19
C MET A 304 32.35 15.05 -18.78
N GLN A 305 31.99 16.29 -18.47
CA GLN A 305 32.19 16.88 -17.14
C GLN A 305 31.42 16.11 -16.07
N VAL A 306 30.14 15.82 -16.32
CA VAL A 306 29.30 15.02 -15.43
C VAL A 306 29.82 13.60 -15.26
N GLU A 307 30.21 12.92 -16.34
CA GLU A 307 30.80 11.57 -16.27
C GLU A 307 32.09 11.55 -15.42
N LYS A 308 32.94 12.59 -15.54
CA LYS A 308 34.14 12.72 -14.69
C LYS A 308 33.78 12.91 -13.23
N TYR A 309 32.79 13.73 -12.90
CA TYR A 309 32.36 13.93 -11.51
C TYR A 309 31.77 12.66 -10.90
N VAL A 310 30.90 11.95 -11.64
CA VAL A 310 30.37 10.63 -11.26
C VAL A 310 31.52 9.66 -10.99
N PHE A 311 32.51 9.61 -11.88
CA PHE A 311 33.69 8.77 -11.72
C PHE A 311 34.48 9.12 -10.46
N HIS A 312 34.79 10.39 -10.23
CA HIS A 312 35.58 10.82 -9.07
C HIS A 312 34.85 10.57 -7.75
N LEU A 313 33.55 10.85 -7.67
CA LEU A 313 32.72 10.50 -6.52
C LEU A 313 32.79 8.99 -6.24
N SER A 314 32.52 8.18 -7.27
CA SER A 314 32.51 6.72 -7.16
C SER A 314 33.85 6.15 -6.68
N LYS A 315 34.97 6.77 -7.08
CA LYS A 315 36.32 6.39 -6.63
C LYS A 315 36.64 6.87 -5.22
N TRP A 316 36.05 7.96 -4.78
CA TRP A 316 36.27 8.49 -3.44
C TRP A 316 35.53 7.67 -2.36
N GLY A 317 34.33 7.19 -2.68
CA GLY A 317 33.55 6.25 -1.87
C GLY A 317 33.32 6.73 -0.43
N ARG A 318 33.41 5.81 0.54
CA ARG A 318 33.15 6.08 1.97
C ARG A 318 33.98 7.20 2.59
N ASN A 319 35.20 7.42 2.09
CA ASN A 319 36.03 8.53 2.57
C ASN A 319 35.45 9.87 2.12
N GLY A 320 34.87 9.92 0.91
CA GLY A 320 34.13 11.07 0.42
C GLY A 320 32.87 11.34 1.20
N GLU A 321 32.07 10.30 1.46
CA GLU A 321 30.84 10.40 2.29
C GLU A 321 31.13 11.12 3.61
N LYS A 322 32.10 10.62 4.39
CA LYS A 322 32.49 11.19 5.68
C LYS A 322 32.98 12.63 5.58
N GLU A 323 33.81 12.94 4.59
CA GLU A 323 34.38 14.28 4.44
C GLU A 323 33.31 15.29 4.00
N ILE A 324 32.39 14.88 3.13
CA ILE A 324 31.26 15.70 2.71
C ILE A 324 30.32 15.95 3.90
N GLU A 325 29.90 14.91 4.61
CA GLU A 325 29.03 15.03 5.79
C GLU A 325 29.62 15.97 6.85
N ALA A 326 30.93 15.83 7.14
CA ALA A 326 31.60 16.69 8.10
C ALA A 326 31.57 18.18 7.70
N LYS A 327 31.73 18.48 6.40
CA LYS A 327 31.76 19.86 5.88
C LYS A 327 30.37 20.43 5.60
N ARG A 328 29.37 19.58 5.34
CA ARG A 328 28.05 19.95 4.79
C ARG A 328 26.87 19.53 5.67
N SER A 329 27.13 19.16 6.93
CA SER A 329 26.08 18.75 7.88
C SER A 329 24.96 19.78 8.05
N ALA A 330 25.26 21.07 7.96
CA ALA A 330 24.28 22.16 8.03
C ALA A 330 23.33 22.22 6.81
N ASP A 331 23.75 21.66 5.68
CA ASP A 331 22.98 21.62 4.43
C ASP A 331 22.07 20.37 4.36
N LEU A 332 22.11 19.50 5.38
CA LEU A 332 21.44 18.20 5.40
C LEU A 332 20.40 18.10 6.52
N PRO A 333 19.35 17.27 6.36
CA PRO A 333 18.42 16.96 7.44
C PRO A 333 19.11 16.32 8.67
N ASN A 334 18.51 16.48 9.85
CA ASN A 334 19.04 15.86 11.07
C ASN A 334 19.07 14.33 10.96
N GLY A 335 20.22 13.72 11.29
CA GLY A 335 20.42 12.27 11.23
C GLY A 335 20.54 11.70 9.81
N PHE A 336 20.74 12.56 8.81
CA PHE A 336 20.85 12.16 7.42
C PHE A 336 22.26 11.66 7.10
N THR A 337 22.33 10.51 6.41
CA THR A 337 23.61 9.87 6.02
C THR A 337 23.72 9.85 4.50
N LEU A 338 24.78 10.45 3.98
CA LEU A 338 25.09 10.48 2.56
C LEU A 338 25.73 9.19 2.09
N LYS A 339 25.38 8.81 0.86
CA LYS A 339 25.83 7.58 0.21
C LYS A 339 26.28 7.91 -1.21
N ILE A 340 27.49 7.51 -1.55
CA ILE A 340 28.02 7.55 -2.90
C ILE A 340 27.83 6.17 -3.52
N ILE A 341 26.58 5.85 -3.87
CA ILE A 341 26.19 4.58 -4.48
C ILE A 341 25.70 4.84 -5.89
N ASN A 342 26.52 4.47 -6.89
CA ASN A 342 26.22 4.67 -8.32
C ASN A 342 25.63 6.06 -8.63
N PRO A 343 26.34 7.15 -8.24
CA PRO A 343 25.85 8.50 -8.48
C PRO A 343 25.57 8.69 -9.96
N ARG A 344 24.48 9.37 -10.29
CA ARG A 344 24.12 9.67 -11.66
C ARG A 344 24.13 11.17 -11.91
N GLY A 345 24.22 11.50 -13.19
CA GLY A 345 24.27 12.86 -13.68
C GLY A 345 22.98 13.31 -14.34
N MET A 346 22.72 14.61 -14.31
CA MET A 346 21.77 15.29 -15.19
C MET A 346 22.47 16.44 -15.88
N VAL A 347 22.16 16.65 -17.15
CA VAL A 347 22.70 17.78 -17.91
C VAL A 347 21.55 18.62 -18.43
N ILE A 348 21.60 19.93 -18.20
CA ILE A 348 20.61 20.88 -18.70
C ILE A 348 21.31 21.96 -19.51
N LEU A 349 21.03 22.01 -20.80
CA LEU A 349 21.65 22.98 -21.70
C LEU A 349 20.85 23.19 -22.98
N GLY A 350 21.01 24.37 -23.57
CA GLY A 350 20.63 24.66 -24.94
C GLY A 350 19.13 24.76 -25.22
N ARG A 351 18.84 25.24 -26.42
CA ARG A 351 17.48 25.43 -26.95
C ARG A 351 17.30 24.64 -28.23
N GLU A 352 16.12 24.08 -28.41
CA GLU A 352 15.70 23.34 -29.61
C GLU A 352 15.20 24.28 -30.73
N LYS A 353 15.08 25.57 -30.43
CA LYS A 353 14.65 26.61 -31.38
C LYS A 353 15.52 26.59 -32.64
N GLY A 354 14.88 26.38 -33.80
CA GLY A 354 15.54 26.36 -35.10
C GLY A 354 16.16 25.03 -35.51
N LEU A 355 15.99 23.96 -34.72
CA LEU A 355 16.40 22.61 -35.12
C LEU A 355 15.36 21.96 -36.04
N THR A 356 15.85 21.24 -37.05
CA THR A 356 15.02 20.42 -37.93
C THR A 356 14.58 19.12 -37.25
N GLN A 357 13.54 18.46 -37.78
CA GLN A 357 13.08 17.16 -37.25
C GLN A 357 14.18 16.09 -37.25
N LYS A 358 15.05 16.07 -38.27
CA LYS A 358 16.19 15.14 -38.32
C LYS A 358 17.21 15.44 -37.22
N GLN A 359 17.50 16.71 -36.97
CA GLN A 359 18.38 17.14 -35.87
C GLN A 359 17.80 16.80 -34.50
N LEU A 360 16.49 16.97 -34.30
CA LEU A 360 15.81 16.60 -33.06
C LEU A 360 15.84 15.09 -32.83
N PHE A 361 15.66 14.29 -33.89
CA PHE A 361 15.76 12.83 -33.82
C PHE A 361 17.17 12.37 -33.39
N ASP A 362 18.22 12.87 -34.04
CA ASP A 362 19.61 12.51 -33.70
C ASP A 362 20.00 13.02 -32.29
N LEU A 363 19.51 14.19 -31.89
CA LEU A 363 19.67 14.70 -30.53
C LEU A 363 19.03 13.76 -29.51
N GLU A 364 17.81 13.27 -29.77
CA GLU A 364 17.12 12.34 -28.86
C GLU A 364 17.86 11.01 -28.72
N LEU A 365 18.42 10.47 -29.81
CA LEU A 365 19.29 9.29 -29.76
C LEU A 365 20.52 9.54 -28.88
N PHE A 366 21.15 10.70 -29.02
CA PHE A 366 22.29 11.08 -28.20
C PHE A 366 21.92 11.22 -26.71
N LYS A 367 20.77 11.83 -26.40
CA LYS A 367 20.30 12.02 -25.01
C LYS A 367 20.15 10.68 -24.26
N ARG A 368 19.84 9.58 -24.96
CA ARG A 368 19.50 8.27 -24.38
C ARG A 368 20.65 7.26 -24.27
N LYS A 369 21.85 7.57 -24.77
CA LYS A 369 22.92 6.57 -24.90
C LYS A 369 23.75 6.34 -23.63
N TYR A 370 23.65 7.19 -22.63
CA TYR A 370 24.56 7.23 -21.47
C TYR A 370 23.97 6.48 -20.27
N ARG A 371 24.75 5.57 -19.67
CA ARG A 371 24.30 4.78 -18.52
C ARG A 371 24.31 5.57 -17.21
N ASN A 372 25.29 6.45 -17.04
CA ASN A 372 25.50 7.22 -15.82
C ASN A 372 24.78 8.57 -15.83
N ILE A 373 24.08 8.91 -16.92
CA ILE A 373 23.31 10.15 -17.05
C ILE A 373 21.83 9.78 -17.03
N MET A 374 21.09 10.29 -16.06
CA MET A 374 19.65 10.09 -15.93
C MET A 374 18.90 10.78 -17.06
N ASP A 375 19.27 12.03 -17.34
CA ASP A 375 18.55 12.90 -18.25
C ASP A 375 19.53 13.93 -18.85
N ILE A 376 19.42 14.15 -20.15
CA ILE A 376 20.01 15.28 -20.86
C ILE A 376 18.83 16.10 -21.39
N LEU A 377 18.62 17.29 -20.82
CA LEU A 377 17.43 18.12 -21.05
C LEU A 377 17.82 19.42 -21.74
N THR A 378 17.00 19.81 -22.71
CA THR A 378 16.96 21.20 -23.17
C THR A 378 15.99 21.99 -22.29
N TYR A 379 16.09 23.32 -22.31
CA TYR A 379 15.09 24.14 -21.61
C TYR A 379 13.69 23.98 -22.22
N ASP A 380 13.61 23.66 -23.50
CA ASP A 380 12.35 23.35 -24.18
C ASP A 380 11.77 22.00 -23.70
N ASP A 381 12.61 21.01 -23.33
CA ASP A 381 12.14 19.77 -22.69
C ASP A 381 11.54 20.02 -21.31
N LEU A 382 12.19 20.87 -20.49
CA LEU A 382 11.67 21.25 -19.18
C LEU A 382 10.29 21.90 -19.30
N LEU A 383 10.14 22.83 -20.24
CA LEU A 383 8.85 23.47 -20.54
C LEU A 383 7.80 22.46 -20.98
N LYS A 384 8.13 21.54 -21.90
CA LYS A 384 7.21 20.48 -22.34
C LYS A 384 6.77 19.59 -21.16
N ARG A 385 7.70 19.21 -20.27
CA ARG A 385 7.39 18.42 -19.07
C ARG A 385 6.42 19.18 -18.14
N LEU A 386 6.70 20.46 -17.86
CA LEU A 386 5.82 21.30 -17.05
C LEU A 386 4.42 21.44 -17.67
N ASN A 387 4.32 21.68 -18.99
CA ASN A 387 3.04 21.77 -19.69
C ASN A 387 2.22 20.48 -19.55
N ASN A 388 2.84 19.32 -19.81
CA ASN A 388 2.15 18.04 -19.72
C ASN A 388 1.66 17.74 -18.29
N ILE A 389 2.45 18.10 -17.26
CA ILE A 389 2.04 17.94 -15.86
C ILE A 389 0.84 18.85 -15.55
N ILE A 390 0.87 20.11 -15.97
CA ILE A 390 -0.23 21.06 -15.77
C ILE A 390 -1.51 20.57 -16.45
N GLU A 391 -1.41 20.08 -17.69
CA GLU A 391 -2.55 19.50 -18.40
C GLU A 391 -3.13 18.28 -17.69
N MET A 392 -2.27 17.35 -17.24
CA MET A 392 -2.69 16.18 -16.46
C MET A 392 -3.40 16.60 -15.18
N MET A 393 -2.89 17.62 -14.47
CA MET A 393 -3.50 18.11 -13.24
C MET A 393 -4.79 18.89 -13.47
N LYS A 394 -5.08 19.37 -14.68
CA LYS A 394 -6.35 20.05 -14.99
C LYS A 394 -7.48 19.09 -15.39
N ARG A 395 -7.13 17.90 -15.91
CA ARG A 395 -8.07 16.79 -16.10
C ARG A 395 -8.52 16.26 -14.75
#